data_AF-A0A496XLK7-F1
#
_entry.id   AF-A0A496XLK7-F1
#
_cell.length_a   1.000
_cell.length_b   1.000
_cell.length_c   1.000
_cell.angle_alpha   90.00
_cell.angle_beta   90.00
_cell.angle_gamma   90.00
#
_symmetry.space_group_name_H-M   'P 1'
#
loop_
_entity.id
_entity.type
_entity.pdbx_description
1 polymer ?
#
loop_
_entity_poly.entity_id
_entity_poly.type
_entity_poly.pdbx_seq_one_letter_code
_entity_poly.pdbx_strand_id
1 'polypeptide(L)' 'MTALSDIEPQAMPVASVGRRSLPFTYAQQNGVLLDESSHEAVIVHQGRPGMAVLTELRRCLGGPFRLQGVSDS' A
#
# COMPACT_ATOMS: atom_id res chain seq x y z
N MET A 1 34.20 -20.23 32.92
CA MET A 1 33.49 -20.72 31.72
C MET A 1 32.11 -20.10 31.73
N THR A 2 31.94 -18.98 31.01
CA THR A 2 30.66 -18.28 30.90
C THR A 2 29.98 -18.77 29.63
N ALA A 3 28.79 -19.34 29.75
CA ALA A 3 28.06 -19.93 28.65
C ALA A 3 27.72 -18.87 27.59
N LEU A 4 28.04 -19.18 26.34
CA LEU A 4 27.64 -18.42 25.15
C LEU A 4 26.11 -18.44 25.07
N SER A 5 25.51 -17.25 25.14
CA SER A 5 24.07 -17.05 24.98
C SER A 5 23.65 -17.47 23.56
N ASP A 6 22.67 -18.37 23.48
CA ASP A 6 21.93 -18.69 22.26
C ASP A 6 21.31 -17.40 21.70
N ILE A 7 21.77 -16.97 20.52
CA ILE A 7 21.13 -15.92 19.75
C ILE A 7 20.04 -16.61 18.94
N GLU A 8 18.84 -16.67 19.51
CA GLU A 8 17.66 -17.14 18.78
C GLU A 8 17.38 -16.15 17.63
N PRO A 9 17.28 -16.60 16.37
CA PRO A 9 16.99 -15.71 15.25
C PRO A 9 15.59 -15.13 15.42
N GLN A 10 15.51 -13.86 15.81
CA GLN A 10 14.26 -13.10 15.82
C GLN A 10 13.69 -13.09 14.39
N ALA A 11 12.63 -13.85 14.18
CA ALA A 11 11.89 -13.85 12.93
C ALA A 11 11.33 -12.44 12.69
N MET A 12 11.93 -11.70 11.76
CA MET A 12 11.35 -10.45 11.27
C MET A 12 9.96 -10.77 10.69
N PRO A 13 8.94 -9.93 10.93
CA PRO A 13 7.64 -10.13 10.31
C PRO A 13 7.82 -10.11 8.80
N VAL A 14 7.67 -11.28 8.18
CA VAL A 14 7.54 -11.40 6.73
C VAL A 14 6.36 -10.54 6.32
N ALA A 15 6.62 -9.46 5.57
CA ALA A 15 5.57 -8.67 4.94
C ALA A 15 4.62 -9.65 4.26
N SER A 16 3.35 -9.64 4.65
CA SER A 16 2.37 -10.60 4.15
C SER A 16 2.32 -10.48 2.64
N VAL A 17 2.89 -11.47 1.94
CA VAL A 17 2.82 -11.58 0.49
C VAL A 17 1.34 -11.78 0.16
N GLY A 18 0.67 -10.70 -0.23
CA GLY A 18 -0.73 -10.74 -0.66
C GLY A 18 -1.63 -9.59 -0.19
N ARG A 19 -1.28 -8.82 0.85
CA ARG A 19 -2.06 -7.64 1.22
C ARG A 19 -1.50 -6.38 0.56
N ARG A 20 -2.21 -5.93 -0.47
CA ARG A 20 -2.06 -4.60 -1.04
C ARG A 20 -2.33 -3.60 0.09
N SER A 21 -1.40 -2.72 0.40
CA SER A 21 -1.61 -1.71 1.43
C SER A 21 -1.11 -0.36 0.94
N LEU A 22 -1.83 0.68 1.33
CA LEU A 22 -1.47 2.06 1.06
C LEU A 22 -1.29 2.79 2.40
N PRO A 23 -0.13 3.42 2.66
CA PRO A 23 0.04 4.17 3.90
C PRO A 23 -1.02 5.27 4.00
N PHE A 24 -1.70 5.35 5.16
CA PHE A 24 -2.79 6.30 5.37
C PHE A 24 -2.37 7.74 5.08
N THR A 25 -1.21 8.17 5.61
CA THR A 25 -0.68 9.52 5.39
C THR A 25 -0.44 9.81 3.90
N TYR A 26 0.06 8.83 3.14
CA TYR A 26 0.29 8.98 1.71
C TYR A 26 -1.04 9.11 0.96
N ALA A 27 -2.02 8.27 1.30
CA ALA A 27 -3.36 8.29 0.72
C ALA A 27 -4.03 9.67 0.92
N GLN A 28 -3.99 10.17 2.17
CA GLN A 28 -4.53 11.47 2.54
C GLN A 28 -3.84 12.63 1.81
N GLN A 29 -2.51 12.66 1.78
CA GLN A 29 -1.75 13.75 1.15
C GLN A 29 -2.00 13.86 -0.36
N ASN A 30 -2.33 12.75 -1.01
CA ASN A 30 -2.52 12.70 -2.46
C ASN A 30 -3.99 12.61 -2.87
N GLY A 31 -4.94 12.67 -1.93
CA GLY A 31 -6.38 12.63 -2.23
C GLY A 31 -6.83 11.32 -2.88
N VAL A 32 -6.24 10.20 -2.46
CA VAL A 32 -6.52 8.86 -3.01
C VAL A 32 -6.90 7.88 -1.91
N LEU A 33 -7.74 6.90 -2.23
CA LEU A 33 -8.12 5.80 -1.33
C LEU A 33 -8.03 4.47 -2.07
N LEU A 34 -7.56 3.43 -1.39
CA LEU A 34 -7.61 2.05 -1.88
C LEU A 34 -8.93 1.41 -1.45
N ASP A 35 -9.70 0.92 -2.42
CA ASP A 35 -10.83 0.05 -2.17
C ASP A 35 -10.36 -1.42 -2.13
N GLU A 36 -10.44 -2.01 -0.94
CA GLU A 36 -10.09 -3.42 -0.69
C GLU A 36 -11.28 -4.38 -0.85
N SER A 37 -12.48 -3.86 -1.13
CA SER A 37 -13.68 -4.69 -1.31
C SER A 37 -13.70 -5.44 -2.64
N SER A 38 -12.92 -4.99 -3.63
CA SER A 38 -12.83 -5.60 -4.94
C SER A 38 -11.68 -6.61 -5.07
N HIS A 39 -11.89 -7.65 -5.88
CA HIS A 39 -10.82 -8.58 -6.27
C HIS A 39 -9.64 -7.86 -6.96
N GLU A 40 -9.95 -6.80 -7.70
CA GLU A 40 -8.99 -5.90 -8.35
C GLU A 40 -8.62 -4.74 -7.43
N ALA A 41 -7.42 -4.18 -7.54
CA ALA A 41 -7.07 -2.96 -6.81
C ALA A 41 -7.74 -1.75 -7.46
N VAL A 42 -8.60 -1.04 -6.73
CA VAL A 42 -9.24 0.19 -7.22
C VAL A 42 -8.77 1.36 -6.37
N ILE A 43 -8.26 2.39 -7.03
CA ILE A 43 -7.90 3.66 -6.41
C ILE A 43 -8.99 4.69 -6.69
N VAL A 44 -9.70 5.08 -5.64
CA VAL A 44 -10.69 6.17 -5.66
C VAL A 44 -9.96 7.49 -5.49
N HIS A 45 -10.33 8.51 -6.26
CA HIS A 45 -9.65 9.80 -6.24
C HIS A 45 -10.58 10.98 -6.51
N GLN A 46 -10.28 12.12 -5.88
CA GLN A 46 -10.86 13.43 -6.22
C GLN A 46 -9.86 14.16 -7.14
N GLY A 47 -10.25 14.47 -8.39
CA GLY A 47 -9.34 15.02 -9.40
C GLY A 47 -8.29 14.02 -9.90
N ARG A 48 -7.55 14.30 -10.98
CA ARG A 48 -6.67 13.31 -11.62
C ARG A 48 -5.30 13.23 -10.92
N PRO A 49 -4.86 12.07 -10.38
CA PRO A 49 -3.53 11.93 -9.79
C PRO A 49 -2.42 12.14 -10.83
N GLY A 50 -1.32 12.79 -10.41
CA GLY A 50 -0.15 12.98 -11.25
C GLY A 50 0.69 11.70 -11.43
N MET A 51 1.63 11.72 -12.38
CA MET A 51 2.47 10.56 -12.72
C MET A 51 3.28 10.01 -11.54
N ALA A 52 3.83 10.88 -10.68
CA ALA A 52 4.56 10.46 -9.48
C ALA A 52 3.66 9.64 -8.55
N VAL A 53 2.43 10.12 -8.33
CA VAL A 53 1.44 9.44 -7.48
C VAL A 53 1.07 8.08 -8.07
N LEU A 54 0.81 8.01 -9.38
CA LEU A 54 0.47 6.76 -10.07
C LEU A 54 1.61 5.73 -10.02
N THR A 55 2.86 6.18 -10.14
CA THR A 55 4.05 5.32 -10.06
C THR A 55 4.18 4.71 -8.68
N GLU A 56 4.02 5.54 -7.65
CA GLU A 56 4.15 5.11 -6.27
C GLU A 56 2.97 4.23 -5.82
N LEU A 57 1.76 4.49 -6.30
CA LEU A 57 0.61 3.58 -6.13
C LEU A 57 0.93 2.19 -6.71
N ARG A 58 1.49 2.11 -7.92
CA ARG A 58 1.89 0.83 -8.51
C ARG A 58 2.94 0.11 -7.66
N ARG A 59 3.92 0.85 -7.12
CA ARG A 59 4.98 0.32 -6.25
C ARG A 59 4.39 -0.26 -4.96
N CYS A 60 3.48 0.45 -4.31
CA CYS A 60 2.83 0.02 -3.07
C CYS A 60 1.91 -1.20 -3.28
N LEU A 61 1.18 -1.24 -4.41
CA LEU A 61 0.20 -2.29 -4.69
C LEU A 61 0.81 -3.54 -5.32
N GLY A 62 2.04 -3.46 -5.85
CA GLY A 62 2.75 -4.58 -6.47
C GLY A 62 2.14 -5.08 -7.78
N GLY A 63 1.22 -4.33 -8.38
CA GLY A 63 0.46 -4.79 -9.56
C GLY A 63 -0.37 -3.68 -10.22
N PRO A 64 -1.09 -4.02 -11.31
CA PRO A 64 -2.01 -3.10 -11.96
C PRO A 64 -3.17 -2.74 -11.02
N PHE A 65 -3.69 -1.53 -11.19
CA PHE A 65 -4.85 -1.03 -10.47
C PHE A 65 -5.71 -0.20 -11.43
N ARG A 66 -6.97 -0.03 -11.07
CA ARG A 66 -7.92 0.83 -11.77
C ARG A 66 -8.07 2.16 -11.04
N LEU A 67 -8.39 3.22 -11.79
CA LEU A 67 -8.71 4.53 -11.24
C LEU A 67 -10.21 4.75 -11.31
N GLN A 68 -10.78 5.26 -10.22
CA GLN A 68 -12.18 5.66 -10.13
C GLN A 68 -12.26 7.10 -9.63
N GLY A 69 -12.67 8.00 -10.52
CA GLY A 69 -12.93 9.39 -10.16
C GLY A 69 -14.27 9.51 -9.43
N VAL A 70 -14.29 10.31 -8.36
CA VAL A 70 -15.52 10.74 -7.68
C VAL A 70 -15.64 12.27 -7.75
N SER A 71 -16.86 12.75 -7.86
CA SER A 71 -17.19 14.18 -7.80
C SER A 71 -17.83 14.50 -6.45
N ASP A 72 -17.51 15.66 -5.88
CA ASP A 72 -18.29 16.18 -4.77
C ASP A 72 -19.70 16.52 -5.29
N SER A 73 -20.72 15.99 -4.60
CA SER A 73 -22.14 16.21 -4.92
C SER A 73 -22.66 17.47 -4.24
#